data_AF-A0A3M8DR05-F1
#
_entry.id   AF-A0A3M8DR05-F1
#
_cell.length_a   1.000
_cell.length_b   1.000
_cell.length_c   1.000
_cell.angle_alpha   90.00
_cell.angle_beta   90.00
_cell.angle_gamma   90.00
#
_symmetry.space_group_name_H-M   'P 1'
#
loop_
_entity.id
_entity.type
_entity.pdbx_description
1 polymer ?
#
loop_
_entity_poly.entity_id
_entity_poly.type
_entity_poly.pdbx_seq_one_letter_code
_entity_poly.pdbx_strand_id
1 'polypeptide(L)'
;MTATRTMDIFMKGKAKQVITEEVVVSRRYVDEVGNPVPFVLKAIDTRRIEELQDECTVPQIKKGKKVGEAVDWKRFAARLAIESTVYPDFKDAELLRSYNLVDPCDLLKEILSVGGEYAELIQAVQRVNGFDTDFEELVEDAKN
;
A
#
# COMPACT_ATOMS: atom_id res chain seq x y z
N MET A 1 0.30 -31.58 19.05
CA MET A 1 0.49 -32.16 17.71
C MET A 1 1.79 -31.62 17.16
N THR A 2 2.76 -32.48 16.84
CA THR A 2 4.00 -32.06 16.16
C THR A 2 3.67 -31.69 14.72
N ALA A 3 3.91 -30.44 14.33
CA ALA A 3 3.76 -30.03 12.94
C ALA A 3 4.73 -30.85 12.08
N THR A 4 4.21 -31.64 11.14
CA THR A 4 5.01 -32.37 10.16
C THR A 4 5.73 -31.35 9.28
N ARG A 5 7.07 -31.29 9.39
CA ARG A 5 7.92 -30.35 8.64
C ARG A 5 8.37 -30.99 7.33
N THR A 6 7.58 -30.84 6.27
CA THR A 6 7.92 -31.32 4.91
C THR A 6 7.99 -30.16 3.92
N MET A 7 8.82 -30.29 2.87
CA MET A 7 9.02 -29.22 1.87
C MET A 7 7.75 -28.93 1.06
N ASP A 8 6.88 -29.93 0.93
CA ASP A 8 5.60 -29.89 0.24
C ASP A 8 4.69 -28.76 0.74
N ILE A 9 4.81 -28.33 2.01
CA ILE A 9 4.02 -27.21 2.55
C ILE A 9 4.41 -25.85 1.95
N PHE A 10 5.62 -25.73 1.39
CA PHE A 10 6.14 -24.49 0.79
C PHE A 10 6.06 -24.48 -0.75
N MET A 11 5.53 -25.54 -1.37
CA MET A 11 5.40 -25.61 -2.82
C MET A 11 4.39 -24.58 -3.36
N LYS A 12 4.54 -24.22 -4.64
CA LYS A 12 3.68 -23.23 -5.31
C LYS A 12 2.20 -23.56 -5.11
N GLY A 13 1.43 -22.56 -4.67
CA GLY A 13 -0.02 -22.68 -4.42
C GLY A 13 -0.41 -23.28 -3.07
N LYS A 14 0.55 -23.61 -2.19
CA LYS A 14 0.27 -24.12 -0.82
C LYS A 14 0.22 -23.01 0.23
N ALA A 15 0.86 -21.87 -0.03
CA ALA A 15 0.71 -20.68 0.80
C ALA A 15 -0.74 -20.20 0.78
N LYS A 16 -1.23 -19.72 1.93
CA LYS A 16 -2.53 -19.05 2.00
C LYS A 16 -2.55 -17.83 1.09
N GLN A 17 -3.72 -17.48 0.58
CA GLN A 17 -3.88 -16.28 -0.24
C GLN A 17 -3.56 -15.03 0.58
N VAL A 18 -3.07 -14.02 -0.13
CA VAL A 18 -2.77 -12.70 0.42
C VAL A 18 -4.04 -12.08 0.97
N ILE A 19 -3.93 -11.50 2.16
CA ILE A 19 -5.03 -10.89 2.89
C ILE A 19 -5.46 -9.61 2.16
N THR A 20 -6.77 -9.41 2.10
CA THR A 20 -7.41 -8.16 1.67
C THR A 20 -8.06 -7.55 2.91
N GLU A 21 -7.88 -6.25 3.11
CA GLU A 21 -8.38 -5.51 4.29
C GLU A 21 -9.25 -4.35 3.80
N GLU A 22 -10.42 -4.17 4.43
CA GLU A 22 -11.24 -2.98 4.24
C GLU A 22 -11.01 -1.99 5.39
N VAL A 23 -10.61 -0.76 5.07
CA VAL A 23 -10.26 0.25 6.09
C VAL A 23 -10.90 1.60 5.78
N VAL A 24 -11.56 2.19 6.78
CA VAL A 24 -12.12 3.54 6.67
C VAL A 24 -11.02 4.57 6.93
N VAL A 25 -10.38 5.03 5.85
CA VAL A 25 -9.29 6.03 5.88
C VAL A 25 -9.81 7.45 6.04
N SER A 26 -10.95 7.75 5.41
CA SER A 26 -11.57 9.08 5.42
C SER A 26 -13.06 8.97 5.64
N ARG A 27 -13.61 9.87 6.47
CA ARG A 27 -15.06 10.01 6.68
C ARG A 27 -15.70 10.99 5.68
N ARG A 28 -14.92 11.56 4.76
CA ARG A 28 -15.39 12.57 3.79
C ARG A 28 -16.02 11.94 2.55
N TYR A 29 -15.65 10.70 2.24
CA TYR A 29 -16.19 9.93 1.12
C TYR A 29 -17.25 8.97 1.66
N VAL A 30 -18.52 9.22 1.32
CA VAL A 30 -19.67 8.45 1.83
C VAL A 30 -20.49 7.86 0.69
N ASP A 31 -21.19 6.77 0.98
CA ASP A 31 -22.16 6.15 0.07
C ASP A 31 -23.48 6.96 -0.01
N GLU A 32 -24.44 6.47 -0.79
CA GLU A 32 -25.76 7.09 -0.97
C GLU A 32 -26.57 7.21 0.34
N VAL A 33 -26.21 6.43 1.37
CA VAL A 33 -26.89 6.36 2.66
C VAL A 33 -26.13 7.17 3.74
N GLY A 34 -24.94 7.68 3.42
CA GLY A 34 -24.12 8.51 4.29
C GLY A 34 -23.07 7.74 5.11
N ASN A 35 -22.82 6.45 4.81
CA ASN A 35 -21.78 5.68 5.49
C ASN A 35 -20.41 5.93 4.83
N PRO A 36 -19.32 6.07 5.60
CA PRO A 36 -17.98 6.16 5.05
C PRO A 36 -17.63 4.97 4.16
N VAL A 37 -17.11 5.26 2.96
CA VAL A 37 -16.70 4.23 2.01
C VAL A 37 -15.30 3.72 2.40
N PRO A 38 -15.15 2.41 2.68
CA PRO A 38 -13.85 1.85 3.01
C PRO A 38 -12.94 1.80 1.79
N PHE A 39 -11.64 1.92 2.04
CA PHE A 39 -10.61 1.60 1.08
C PHE A 39 -10.36 0.09 1.14
N VAL A 40 -10.14 -0.52 -0.02
CA VAL A 40 -9.81 -1.94 -0.13
C VAL A 40 -8.32 -2.06 -0.36
N LEU A 41 -7.60 -2.64 0.60
CA LEU A 41 -6.16 -2.81 0.57
C LEU A 41 -5.78 -4.27 0.36
N LYS A 42 -4.64 -4.50 -0.29
CA LYS A 42 -4.08 -5.83 -0.51
C LYS A 42 -2.56 -5.76 -0.50
N ALA A 43 -1.93 -6.74 0.14
CA ALA A 43 -0.47 -6.83 0.08
C ALA A 43 0.01 -7.04 -1.36
N ILE A 44 1.15 -6.44 -1.69
CA ILE A 44 1.85 -6.68 -2.94
C ILE A 44 3.00 -7.66 -2.72
N ASP A 45 3.49 -8.28 -3.79
CA ASP A 45 4.56 -9.25 -3.66
C ASP A 45 5.90 -8.61 -3.30
N THR A 46 6.75 -9.34 -2.57
CA THR A 46 8.05 -8.83 -2.10
C THR A 46 8.94 -8.35 -3.23
N ARG A 47 8.89 -8.98 -4.41
CA ARG A 47 9.71 -8.55 -5.56
C ARG A 47 9.27 -7.18 -6.05
N ARG A 48 7.96 -6.93 -6.11
CA ARG A 48 7.41 -5.63 -6.48
C ARG A 48 7.75 -4.55 -5.46
N ILE A 49 7.79 -4.88 -4.18
CA ILE A 49 8.24 -3.96 -3.13
C ILE A 49 9.72 -3.58 -3.34
N GLU A 50 10.58 -4.56 -3.62
CA GLU A 50 12.01 -4.32 -3.92
C GLU A 50 12.16 -3.44 -5.18
N GLU A 51 11.42 -3.74 -6.25
CA GLU A 51 11.39 -2.92 -7.47
C GLU A 51 10.95 -1.48 -7.18
N LEU A 52 9.93 -1.28 -6.35
CA LEU A 52 9.47 0.05 -5.95
C LEU A 52 10.54 0.82 -5.16
N GLN A 53 11.28 0.14 -4.29
CA GLN A 53 12.37 0.74 -3.53
C GLN A 53 13.52 1.17 -4.45
N ASP A 54 13.87 0.32 -5.43
CA ASP A 54 14.86 0.62 -6.46
C ASP A 54 14.41 1.79 -7.35
N GLU A 55 13.15 1.79 -7.82
CA GLU A 55 12.54 2.90 -8.57
C GLU A 55 12.55 4.23 -7.79
N CYS A 56 12.51 4.16 -6.46
CA CYS A 56 12.56 5.32 -5.58
C CYS A 56 13.98 5.67 -5.12
N THR A 57 15.00 4.94 -5.56
CA THR A 57 16.41 5.24 -5.24
C THR A 57 16.94 6.32 -6.18
N VAL A 58 17.35 7.45 -5.60
CA VAL A 58 17.79 8.63 -6.35
C VAL A 58 19.26 8.95 -6.10
N PRO A 59 19.99 9.48 -7.10
CA PRO A 59 21.38 9.86 -6.93
C PRO A 59 21.52 11.06 -5.98
N GLN A 60 22.43 10.94 -5.02
CA GLN A 60 22.83 12.06 -4.18
C GLN A 60 23.90 12.89 -4.89
N ILE A 61 23.58 14.14 -5.18
CA ILE A 61 24.47 15.08 -5.86
C ILE A 61 25.04 16.09 -4.86
N LYS A 62 26.37 16.19 -4.79
CA LYS A 62 27.07 17.21 -4.00
C LYS A 62 28.04 17.96 -4.90
N LYS A 63 27.90 19.29 -5.00
CA LYS A 63 28.70 20.15 -5.88
C LYS A 63 28.74 19.66 -7.35
N GLY A 64 27.59 19.22 -7.88
CA GLY A 64 27.47 18.74 -9.26
C GLY A 64 28.07 17.36 -9.55
N LYS A 65 28.56 16.64 -8.53
CA LYS A 65 29.05 15.26 -8.66
C LYS A 65 28.17 14.28 -7.89
N LYS A 66 27.95 13.10 -8.48
CA LYS A 66 27.31 11.97 -7.78
C LYS A 66 28.23 11.49 -6.65
N VAL A 67 27.72 11.51 -5.43
CA VAL A 67 28.45 11.09 -4.21
C VAL A 67 27.84 9.85 -3.57
N GLY A 68 26.68 9.40 -4.04
CA GLY A 68 25.99 8.23 -3.52
C GLY A 68 24.59 8.10 -4.12
N GLU A 69 23.79 7.23 -3.52
CA GLU A 69 22.39 7.01 -3.80
C GLU A 69 21.64 6.88 -2.47
N ALA A 70 20.36 7.28 -2.46
CA ALA A 70 19.49 7.11 -1.30
C ALA A 70 18.05 6.91 -1.76
N VAL A 71 17.32 6.10 -1.00
CA VAL A 71 15.89 5.89 -1.21
C VAL A 71 15.14 7.17 -0.84
N ASP A 72 14.27 7.64 -1.73
CA ASP A 72 13.23 8.60 -1.40
C ASP A 72 12.09 7.87 -0.68
N TRP A 73 12.22 7.75 0.64
CA TRP A 73 11.24 7.06 1.49
C TRP A 73 9.83 7.67 1.41
N LYS A 74 9.71 8.97 1.12
CA LYS A 74 8.39 9.60 0.98
C LYS A 74 7.71 9.14 -0.30
N ARG A 75 8.46 9.12 -1.42
CA ARG A 75 7.96 8.62 -2.69
C ARG A 75 7.68 7.12 -2.65
N PHE A 76 8.56 6.35 -2.02
CA PHE A 76 8.38 4.92 -1.82
C PHE A 76 7.08 4.63 -1.05
N ALA A 77 6.85 5.31 0.08
CA ALA A 77 5.64 5.12 0.87
C ALA A 77 4.36 5.46 0.08
N ALA A 78 4.36 6.54 -0.70
CA ALA A 78 3.23 6.91 -1.56
C ALA A 78 2.98 5.85 -2.66
N ARG A 79 4.03 5.37 -3.32
CA ARG A 79 3.95 4.35 -4.37
C ARG A 79 3.47 3.00 -3.82
N LEU A 80 3.97 2.61 -2.65
CA LEU A 80 3.52 1.40 -1.95
C LEU A 80 2.02 1.51 -1.60
N ALA A 81 1.57 2.68 -1.13
CA ALA A 81 0.15 2.91 -0.85
C ALA A 81 -0.72 2.82 -2.10
N ILE A 82 -0.30 3.42 -3.20
CA ILE A 82 -1.01 3.31 -4.49
C ILE A 82 -1.10 1.86 -4.96
N GLU A 83 0.00 1.11 -4.92
CA GLU A 83 0.01 -0.28 -5.42
C GLU A 83 -0.68 -1.28 -4.48
N SER A 84 -0.77 -0.94 -3.19
CA SER A 84 -1.50 -1.74 -2.19
C SER A 84 -2.97 -1.35 -2.07
N THR A 85 -3.44 -0.27 -2.72
CA THR A 85 -4.85 0.13 -2.72
C THR A 85 -5.53 -0.38 -3.98
N VAL A 86 -6.48 -1.30 -3.80
CA VAL A 86 -7.33 -1.84 -4.87
C VAL A 86 -8.51 -0.90 -5.14
N TYR A 87 -9.06 -0.28 -4.10
CA TYR A 87 -10.13 0.70 -4.21
C TYR A 87 -9.95 1.83 -3.17
N PRO A 88 -10.01 3.10 -3.58
CA PRO A 88 -10.09 3.59 -4.96
C PRO A 88 -8.80 3.27 -5.75
N ASP A 89 -8.92 2.99 -7.05
CA ASP A 89 -7.76 2.81 -7.91
C ASP A 89 -7.17 4.17 -8.30
N PHE A 90 -6.05 4.55 -7.68
CA PHE A 90 -5.35 5.80 -7.96
C PHE A 90 -4.72 5.87 -9.37
N LYS A 91 -4.67 4.75 -10.10
CA LYS A 91 -4.23 4.69 -11.49
C LYS A 91 -5.42 4.77 -12.46
N ASP A 92 -6.65 4.84 -11.97
CA ASP A 92 -7.83 4.98 -12.81
C ASP A 92 -7.79 6.28 -13.61
N ALA A 93 -7.94 6.16 -14.92
CA ALA A 93 -7.78 7.27 -15.83
C ALA A 93 -8.93 8.28 -15.74
N GLU A 94 -10.13 7.85 -15.37
CA GLU A 94 -11.27 8.76 -15.16
C GLU A 94 -11.11 9.56 -13.88
N LEU A 95 -10.68 8.91 -12.81
CA LEU A 95 -10.37 9.55 -11.54
C LEU A 95 -9.23 10.56 -11.68
N LEU A 96 -8.13 10.20 -12.34
CA LEU A 96 -7.05 11.15 -12.63
C LEU A 96 -7.54 12.38 -13.42
N ARG A 97 -8.38 12.16 -14.44
CA ARG A 97 -8.94 13.25 -15.26
C ARG A 97 -9.87 14.16 -14.47
N SER A 98 -10.68 13.64 -13.54
CA SER A 98 -11.61 14.45 -12.75
C SER A 98 -10.90 15.43 -11.81
N TYR A 99 -9.66 15.11 -11.42
CA TYR A 99 -8.79 15.97 -10.63
C TYR A 99 -7.78 16.78 -11.47
N ASN A 100 -7.80 16.65 -12.81
CA ASN A 100 -6.80 17.27 -13.70
C ASN A 100 -5.35 16.86 -13.39
N LEU A 101 -5.14 15.63 -12.92
CA LEU A 101 -3.82 15.09 -12.54
C LEU A 101 -3.37 13.99 -13.50
N VAL A 102 -2.05 13.79 -13.56
CA VAL A 102 -1.41 12.73 -14.35
C VAL A 102 -0.67 11.74 -13.46
N ASP A 103 -0.14 12.20 -12.31
CA ASP A 103 0.58 11.36 -11.37
C ASP A 103 -0.38 10.82 -10.29
N PRO A 104 -0.54 9.49 -10.15
CA PRO A 104 -1.25 8.87 -9.03
C PRO A 104 -0.77 9.32 -7.64
N CYS A 105 0.51 9.68 -7.48
CA CYS A 105 1.05 10.20 -6.22
C CYS A 105 0.47 11.56 -5.84
N ASP A 106 0.18 12.40 -6.83
CA ASP A 106 -0.47 13.69 -6.61
C ASP A 106 -1.95 13.48 -6.32
N LEU A 107 -2.61 12.58 -7.07
CA LEU A 107 -4.00 12.23 -6.85
C LEU A 107 -4.24 11.66 -5.44
N LEU A 108 -3.37 10.78 -4.97
CA LEU A 108 -3.42 10.25 -3.62
C LEU A 108 -3.44 11.36 -2.56
N LYS A 109 -2.59 12.38 -2.71
CA LYS A 109 -2.51 13.51 -1.77
C LYS A 109 -3.70 14.48 -1.91
N GLU A 110 -4.25 14.60 -3.11
CA GLU A 110 -5.44 15.44 -3.35
C GLU A 110 -6.68 14.79 -2.72
N ILE A 111 -6.85 13.47 -2.92
CA ILE A 111 -7.93 12.68 -2.31
C ILE A 111 -7.77 12.67 -0.78
N LEU A 112 -6.56 12.41 -0.26
CA LEU A 112 -6.28 12.41 1.18
C LEU A 112 -5.60 13.72 1.61
N SER A 113 -6.26 14.84 1.32
CA SER A 113 -5.75 16.19 1.59
C SER A 113 -5.63 16.55 3.08
N VAL A 114 -6.22 15.76 3.97
CA VAL A 114 -6.01 15.88 5.42
C VAL A 114 -4.88 14.94 5.83
N GLY A 115 -3.82 15.49 6.45
CA GLY A 115 -2.61 14.72 6.79
C GLY A 115 -2.85 13.49 7.67
N GLY A 116 -3.87 13.51 8.53
CA GLY A 116 -4.28 12.35 9.33
C GLY A 116 -4.84 11.20 8.50
N GLU A 117 -5.60 11.48 7.44
CA GLU A 117 -6.14 10.46 6.54
C GLU A 117 -5.01 9.81 5.73
N TYR A 118 -4.08 10.61 5.20
CA TYR A 118 -2.90 10.08 4.52
C TYR A 118 -2.06 9.20 5.46
N ALA A 119 -1.84 9.65 6.71
CA ALA A 119 -1.11 8.86 7.69
C ALA A 119 -1.81 7.53 8.01
N GLU A 120 -3.14 7.52 8.14
CA GLU A 120 -3.92 6.30 8.38
C GLU A 120 -3.77 5.30 7.23
N LEU A 121 -3.86 5.75 5.97
CA LEU A 121 -3.63 4.86 4.83
C LEU A 121 -2.22 4.28 4.85
N ILE A 122 -1.20 5.10 5.11
CA ILE A 122 0.19 4.63 5.16
C ILE A 122 0.38 3.57 6.25
N GLN A 123 -0.25 3.73 7.41
CA GLN A 123 -0.23 2.74 8.47
C GLN A 123 -0.95 1.45 8.05
N ALA A 124 -2.15 1.54 7.49
CA ALA A 124 -2.90 0.39 7.00
C ALA A 124 -2.15 -0.38 5.90
N VAL A 125 -1.49 0.33 5.00
CA VAL A 125 -0.64 -0.25 3.95
C VAL A 125 0.59 -0.97 4.55
N GLN A 126 1.18 -0.45 5.62
CA GLN A 126 2.26 -1.15 6.32
C GLN A 126 1.75 -2.44 6.98
N ARG A 127 0.60 -2.39 7.64
CA ARG A 127 -0.05 -3.56 8.24
C ARG A 127 -0.36 -4.63 7.21
N VAL A 128 -1.08 -4.30 6.13
CA VAL A 128 -1.48 -5.29 5.11
C VAL A 128 -0.28 -5.96 4.42
N ASN A 129 0.84 -5.24 4.28
CA ASN A 129 2.09 -5.80 3.74
C ASN A 129 2.95 -6.54 4.78
N GLY A 130 2.47 -6.67 6.03
CA GLY A 130 3.17 -7.40 7.10
C GLY A 130 4.43 -6.69 7.61
N PHE A 131 4.49 -5.36 7.48
CA PHE A 131 5.57 -4.55 8.07
C PHE A 131 5.30 -4.15 9.52
N ASP A 132 4.09 -4.36 10.01
CA ASP A 132 3.78 -4.21 11.43
C ASP A 132 4.19 -5.47 12.22
N THR A 133 4.49 -5.28 13.49
CA THR A 133 5.10 -6.30 14.37
C THR A 133 4.10 -7.38 14.80
N ASP A 134 2.80 -7.16 14.59
CA ASP A 134 1.71 -8.02 15.04
C ASP A 134 1.05 -8.78 13.87
N PHE A 135 1.82 -9.68 13.24
CA PHE A 135 1.35 -10.55 12.14
C PHE A 135 0.22 -11.52 12.56
N GLU A 136 -0.08 -11.64 13.85
CA GLU A 136 -1.09 -12.55 14.40
C GLU A 136 -2.53 -12.02 14.29
N GLU A 137 -2.77 -10.69 14.26
CA GLU A 137 -4.13 -10.13 14.24
C GLU A 137 -4.81 -10.20 12.86
N LEU A 138 -4.05 -10.09 11.76
CA LEU A 138 -4.59 -10.02 10.39
C LEU A 138 -5.31 -11.31 9.93
N VAL A 139 -5.06 -12.45 10.58
CA VAL A 139 -5.64 -13.76 10.19
C VAL A 139 -7.03 -13.98 10.82
N GLU A 140 -7.36 -13.27 11.90
CA GLU A 140 -8.66 -13.43 12.58
C GLU A 140 -9.78 -12.63 11.89
N ASP A 141 -9.50 -11.45 11.33
CA ASP A 141 -10.54 -10.58 10.74
C ASP A 141 -11.03 -11.01 9.35
N ALA A 142 -10.22 -11.70 8.55
CA ALA A 142 -10.64 -12.18 7.21
C ALA A 142 -11.58 -13.42 7.25
N LYS A 143 -12.03 -13.82 8.44
CA LYS A 143 -12.94 -14.95 8.66
C LYS A 143 -14.34 -14.54 9.14
N ASN A 144 -14.60 -13.25 9.34
CA ASN A 144 -15.91 -12.73 9.71
C ASN A 144 -16.68 -12.15 8.52
#